data_AF-A0A2R6RQK2-F1
#
_entry.id   AF-A0A2R6RQK2-F1
#
_cell.length_a   1.000
_cell.length_b   1.000
_cell.length_c   1.000
_cell.angle_alpha   90.00
_cell.angle_beta   90.00
_cell.angle_gamma   90.00
#
_symmetry.space_group_name_H-M   'P 1'
#
loop_
_entity.id
_entity.type
_entity.pdbx_description
1 polymer ?
#
loop_
_entity_poly.entity_id
_entity_poly.type
_entity_poly.pdbx_seq_one_letter_code
_entity_poly.pdbx_strand_id
1 'polypeptide(L)'
;MEGKSEEEVERYAIVFKERYKELNDYDRIIKNIERGEARISRKDEIMKAIGKKLDRYKNPWLELKIQYGQNKGKLYNEECDRFMICMVHKLGYGNWDELKAAFRTSPLFHFDWFVKSRTTQELAKSRTGEVS
;
A
#
# COMPACT_ATOMS: atom_id res chain seq x y z
N MET A 1 -10.64 -17.29 13.16
CA MET A 1 -12.09 -17.05 13.09
C MET A 1 -12.66 -18.15 12.21
N GLU A 2 -12.84 -19.33 12.78
CA GLU A 2 -13.32 -20.53 12.08
C GLU A 2 -14.68 -20.89 12.67
N GLY A 3 -15.69 -21.11 11.81
CA GLY A 3 -16.90 -21.81 12.23
C GLY A 3 -18.25 -21.19 11.87
N LYS A 4 -18.35 -20.28 10.88
CA LYS A 4 -19.66 -19.87 10.32
C LYS A 4 -19.63 -19.95 8.79
N SER A 5 -20.68 -20.47 8.18
CA SER A 5 -20.78 -20.51 6.72
C SER A 5 -20.94 -19.09 6.16
N GLU A 6 -20.56 -18.85 4.89
CA GLU A 6 -20.75 -17.54 4.24
C GLU A 6 -22.19 -17.05 4.34
N GLU A 7 -23.16 -17.96 4.22
CA GLU A 7 -24.59 -17.66 4.36
C GLU A 7 -24.97 -17.17 5.76
N GLU A 8 -24.38 -17.75 6.81
CA GLU A 8 -24.60 -17.28 8.17
C GLU A 8 -23.98 -15.89 8.36
N VAL A 9 -22.78 -15.66 7.83
CA VAL A 9 -22.12 -14.34 7.90
C VAL A 9 -22.95 -13.29 7.19
N GLU A 10 -23.51 -13.59 6.03
CA GLU A 10 -24.36 -12.66 5.27
C GLU A 10 -25.68 -12.36 6.01
N ARG A 11 -26.35 -13.38 6.55
CA ARG A 11 -27.54 -13.19 7.39
C ARG A 11 -27.23 -12.34 8.62
N TYR A 12 -26.12 -12.62 9.32
CA TYR A 12 -25.67 -11.81 10.46
C TYR A 12 -25.34 -10.37 10.04
N ALA A 13 -24.72 -10.16 8.87
CA ALA A 13 -24.36 -8.84 8.37
C ALA A 13 -25.60 -7.99 8.03
N ILE A 14 -26.65 -8.58 7.45
CA ILE A 14 -27.92 -7.89 7.16
C ILE A 14 -28.58 -7.44 8.47
N VAL A 15 -28.75 -8.36 9.42
CA VAL A 15 -29.37 -8.05 10.72
C VAL A 15 -28.52 -7.05 11.51
N PHE A 16 -27.19 -7.16 11.44
CA PHE A 16 -26.28 -6.19 12.01
C PHE A 16 -26.50 -4.80 11.39
N LYS A 17 -26.62 -4.69 10.07
CA LYS A 17 -26.83 -3.41 9.39
C LYS A 17 -28.17 -2.76 9.77
N GLU A 18 -29.19 -3.54 10.08
CA GLU A 18 -30.50 -3.03 10.52
C GLU A 18 -30.54 -2.69 12.01
N ARG A 19 -29.88 -3.48 12.88
CA ARG A 19 -30.00 -3.37 14.35
C ARG A 19 -28.71 -3.01 15.08
N TYR A 20 -27.65 -2.59 14.39
CA TYR A 20 -26.36 -2.28 15.03
C TYR A 20 -26.49 -1.23 16.15
N LYS A 21 -27.47 -0.31 16.07
CA LYS A 21 -27.72 0.73 17.08
C LYS A 21 -28.16 0.20 18.45
N GLU A 22 -28.59 -1.07 18.55
CA GLU A 22 -28.96 -1.71 19.81
C GLU A 22 -27.74 -2.21 20.61
N LEU A 23 -26.56 -2.25 19.99
CA LEU A 23 -25.33 -2.64 20.67
C LEU A 23 -24.79 -1.47 21.48
N ASN A 24 -24.44 -1.66 22.75
CA ASN A 24 -23.86 -0.60 23.60
C ASN A 24 -22.59 0.05 23.01
N ASP A 25 -21.80 -0.70 22.22
CA ASP A 25 -20.54 -0.23 21.63
C ASP A 25 -20.63 0.08 20.12
N TYR A 26 -21.83 0.27 19.57
CA TYR A 26 -22.02 0.40 18.12
C TYR A 26 -21.22 1.55 17.49
N ASP A 27 -21.13 2.71 18.15
CA ASP A 27 -20.38 3.87 17.67
C ASP A 27 -18.89 3.53 17.47
N ARG A 28 -18.31 2.75 18.40
CA ARG A 28 -16.93 2.27 18.31
C ARG A 28 -16.75 1.27 17.17
N ILE A 29 -17.70 0.35 17.00
CA ILE A 29 -17.66 -0.66 15.93
C ILE A 29 -17.75 0.02 14.56
N ILE A 30 -18.71 0.92 14.37
CA ILE A 30 -18.87 1.69 13.12
C ILE A 30 -17.63 2.53 12.83
N LYS A 31 -17.11 3.29 13.80
CA LYS A 31 -15.86 4.05 13.63
C LYS A 31 -14.65 3.18 13.29
N ASN A 32 -14.63 1.92 13.72
CA ASN A 32 -13.56 0.98 13.35
C ASN A 32 -13.75 0.46 11.92
N ILE A 33 -14.99 0.18 11.52
CA ILE A 33 -15.34 -0.22 10.15
C ILE A 33 -15.02 0.93 9.19
N GLU A 34 -15.50 2.15 9.44
CA GLU A 34 -15.22 3.33 8.61
C GLU A 34 -13.72 3.61 8.51
N ARG A 35 -12.96 3.46 9.61
CA ARG A 35 -11.49 3.57 9.57
C ARG A 35 -10.84 2.46 8.75
N GLY A 36 -11.38 1.25 8.79
CA GLY A 36 -10.94 0.12 7.97
C GLY A 36 -11.20 0.39 6.49
N GLU A 37 -12.42 0.80 6.14
CA GLU A 37 -12.84 1.16 4.79
C GLU A 37 -12.03 2.33 4.24
N ALA A 38 -11.79 3.38 5.02
CA ALA A 38 -10.95 4.51 4.62
C ALA A 38 -9.51 4.07 4.28
N ARG A 39 -8.95 3.11 5.03
CA ARG A 39 -7.62 2.55 4.74
C ARG A 39 -7.62 1.71 3.46
N ILE A 40 -8.66 0.90 3.25
CA ILE A 40 -8.81 0.07 2.05
C ILE A 40 -9.02 0.97 0.82
N SER A 41 -9.92 1.93 0.91
CA SER A 41 -10.18 2.93 -0.14
C SER A 41 -8.91 3.67 -0.52
N ARG A 42 -8.14 4.15 0.47
CA ARG A 42 -6.88 4.85 0.17
C ARG A 42 -5.84 3.95 -0.48
N LYS A 43 -5.76 2.68 -0.07
CA LYS A 43 -4.88 1.69 -0.72
C LYS A 43 -5.30 1.49 -2.18
N ASP A 44 -6.60 1.36 -2.45
CA ASP A 44 -7.12 1.17 -3.81
C ASP A 44 -6.89 2.39 -4.70
N GLU A 45 -7.14 3.59 -4.17
CA GLU A 45 -6.86 4.86 -4.86
C GLU A 45 -5.38 4.99 -5.24
N ILE A 46 -4.47 4.67 -4.30
CA ILE A 46 -3.02 4.69 -4.55
C ILE A 46 -2.65 3.67 -5.62
N MET A 47 -3.16 2.45 -5.54
CA MET A 47 -2.90 1.41 -6.54
C MET A 47 -3.39 1.82 -7.93
N LYS A 48 -4.60 2.39 -8.02
CA LYS A 48 -5.19 2.88 -9.26
C LYS A 48 -4.40 4.05 -9.86
N ALA A 49 -3.95 4.98 -9.02
CA ALA A 49 -3.11 6.11 -9.44
C ALA A 49 -1.75 5.64 -9.96
N ILE A 50 -1.10 4.69 -9.27
CA ILE A 50 0.16 4.09 -9.70
C ILE A 50 -0.05 3.35 -11.03
N GLY A 51 -1.08 2.51 -11.14
CA GLY A 51 -1.39 1.78 -12.37
C GLY A 51 -1.60 2.70 -13.57
N LYS A 52 -2.44 3.74 -13.41
CA LYS A 52 -2.63 4.78 -14.43
C LYS A 52 -1.32 5.50 -14.81
N LYS A 53 -0.40 5.67 -13.86
CA LYS A 53 0.89 6.31 -14.13
C LYS A 53 1.81 5.37 -14.92
N LEU A 54 1.86 4.09 -14.56
CA LEU A 54 2.69 3.08 -15.22
C LEU A 54 2.21 2.80 -16.65
N ASP A 55 0.90 2.78 -16.87
CA ASP A 55 0.27 2.55 -18.18
C ASP A 55 0.64 3.63 -19.22
N ARG A 56 1.08 4.81 -18.78
CA ARG A 56 1.58 5.88 -19.67
C ARG A 56 2.95 5.57 -20.27
N TYR A 57 3.66 4.56 -19.76
CA TYR A 57 5.01 4.21 -20.19
C TYR A 57 5.00 2.81 -20.79
N LYS A 58 5.68 2.63 -21.93
CA LYS A 58 5.87 1.29 -22.52
C LYS A 58 6.80 0.44 -21.66
N ASN A 59 7.83 1.06 -21.08
CA ASN A 59 8.71 0.40 -20.13
C ASN A 59 8.91 1.26 -18.87
N PRO A 60 8.03 1.12 -17.85
CA PRO A 60 8.11 1.94 -16.65
C PRO A 60 9.37 1.69 -15.82
N TRP A 61 10.09 0.57 -15.99
CA TRP A 61 11.34 0.31 -15.27
C TRP A 61 12.46 1.26 -15.66
N LEU A 62 12.45 1.74 -16.91
CA LEU A 62 13.48 2.62 -17.47
C LEU A 62 12.97 4.05 -17.65
N GLU A 63 11.74 4.21 -18.12
CA GLU A 63 11.22 5.50 -18.60
C GLU A 63 10.44 6.29 -17.55
N LEU A 64 10.05 5.67 -16.43
CA LEU A 64 9.21 6.30 -15.43
C LEU A 64 9.94 7.48 -14.77
N LYS A 65 9.47 8.70 -15.02
CA LYS A 65 9.98 9.89 -14.33
C LYS A 65 9.15 10.18 -13.08
N ILE A 66 9.85 10.42 -11.99
CA ILE A 66 9.27 10.77 -10.70
C ILE A 66 9.53 12.26 -10.48
N GLN A 67 8.46 13.03 -10.37
CA GLN A 67 8.57 14.42 -9.98
C GLN A 67 8.67 14.47 -8.46
N TYR A 68 9.84 14.83 -7.98
CA TYR A 68 10.07 15.07 -6.55
C TYR A 68 9.59 16.48 -6.23
N GLY A 69 8.77 16.62 -5.18
CA GLY A 69 8.51 17.93 -4.59
C GLY A 69 9.74 18.47 -3.84
N GLN A 70 9.56 19.51 -3.02
CA GLN A 70 10.65 20.08 -2.19
C GLN A 70 11.22 19.12 -1.12
N ASN A 71 10.62 17.93 -0.94
CA ASN A 71 11.01 16.92 0.04
C ASN A 71 11.90 15.80 -0.55
N LYS A 72 12.72 16.09 -1.57
CA LYS A 72 13.69 15.09 -2.06
C LYS A 72 14.72 14.83 -0.96
N GLY A 73 14.49 13.80 -0.15
CA GLY A 73 15.50 13.26 0.75
C GLY A 73 16.71 12.90 -0.09
N LYS A 74 17.88 13.50 0.20
CA LYS A 74 19.16 13.40 -0.53
C LYS A 74 19.69 11.97 -0.82
N LEU A 75 18.95 10.95 -0.44
CA LEU A 75 19.41 9.58 -0.29
C LEU A 75 18.66 8.57 -1.20
N TYR A 76 17.54 8.95 -1.81
CA TYR A 76 16.85 8.08 -2.77
C TYR A 76 17.25 8.45 -4.20
N ASN A 77 17.84 7.47 -4.89
CA ASN A 77 18.17 7.59 -6.30
C ASN A 77 16.92 7.31 -7.16
N GLU A 78 16.82 7.97 -8.32
CA GLU A 78 15.66 7.85 -9.23
C GLU A 78 15.42 6.41 -9.70
N GLU A 79 16.47 5.60 -9.77
CA GLU A 79 16.37 4.17 -10.09
C GLU A 79 15.74 3.35 -8.95
N CYS A 80 16.08 3.67 -7.70
CA CYS A 80 15.50 3.02 -6.53
C CYS A 80 14.00 3.30 -6.44
N ASP A 81 13.60 4.56 -6.62
CA ASP A 81 12.18 4.93 -6.55
C ASP A 81 11.38 4.36 -7.72
N ARG A 82 11.96 4.31 -8.93
CA ARG A 82 11.34 3.64 -10.08
C ARG A 82 11.08 2.17 -9.82
N PHE A 83 12.11 1.46 -9.35
CA PHE A 83 11.99 0.04 -9.00
C PHE A 83 10.95 -0.17 -7.91
N MET A 84 10.94 0.70 -6.88
CA MET A 84 9.97 0.66 -5.81
C MET A 84 8.54 0.86 -6.30
N ILE A 85 8.30 1.79 -7.22
CA ILE A 85 6.96 2.04 -7.77
C ILE A 85 6.47 0.86 -8.60
N CYS A 86 7.32 0.33 -9.48
CA CYS A 86 6.99 -0.81 -10.33
C CYS A 86 6.72 -2.07 -9.49
N MET A 87 7.56 -2.34 -8.48
CA MET A 87 7.36 -3.49 -7.59
C MET A 87 6.14 -3.34 -6.70
N VAL A 88 5.85 -2.15 -6.17
CA VAL A 88 4.62 -1.94 -5.37
C VAL A 88 3.35 -2.13 -6.20
N HIS A 89 3.37 -1.75 -7.49
CA HIS A 89 2.26 -2.06 -8.38
C HIS A 89 2.12 -3.57 -8.63
N LYS A 90 3.25 -4.27 -8.79
CA LYS A 90 3.28 -5.72 -9.07
C LYS A 90 2.88 -6.58 -7.87
N LEU A 91 3.35 -6.23 -6.67
CA LEU A 91 3.11 -6.97 -5.42
C LEU A 91 1.85 -6.50 -4.68
N GLY A 92 1.41 -5.27 -4.95
CA GLY A 92 0.32 -4.62 -4.22
C GLY A 92 0.83 -3.74 -3.08
N TYR A 93 0.16 -2.61 -2.87
CA TYR A 93 0.48 -1.65 -1.80
C TYR A 93 0.28 -2.30 -0.41
N GLY A 94 1.31 -2.26 0.43
CA GLY A 94 1.33 -2.87 1.76
C GLY A 94 2.25 -4.09 1.90
N ASN A 95 2.67 -4.72 0.79
CA ASN A 95 3.59 -5.87 0.81
C ASN A 95 5.05 -5.42 0.88
N TRP A 96 5.40 -4.67 1.92
CA TRP A 96 6.74 -4.11 2.10
C TRP A 96 7.82 -5.18 2.32
N ASP A 97 7.47 -6.32 2.90
CA ASP A 97 8.39 -7.44 3.11
C ASP A 97 8.80 -8.10 1.78
N GLU A 98 7.84 -8.36 0.88
CA GLU A 98 8.13 -8.86 -0.46
C GLU A 98 8.91 -7.83 -1.28
N LEU A 99 8.58 -6.54 -1.13
CA LEU A 99 9.34 -5.47 -1.78
C LEU A 99 10.80 -5.48 -1.31
N LYS A 100 11.04 -5.64 -0.01
CA LYS A 100 12.39 -5.75 0.55
C LYS A 100 13.12 -7.01 0.05
N ALA A 101 12.42 -8.13 -0.07
CA ALA A 101 12.98 -9.33 -0.68
C ALA A 101 13.39 -9.08 -2.15
N ALA A 102 12.55 -8.39 -2.93
CA ALA A 102 12.86 -8.03 -4.31
C ALA A 102 14.06 -7.08 -4.45
N PHE A 103 14.24 -6.14 -3.52
CA PHE A 103 15.45 -5.32 -3.46
C PHE A 103 16.71 -6.13 -3.17
N ARG A 104 16.62 -7.18 -2.33
CA ARG A 104 17.76 -8.05 -2.02
C ARG A 104 18.13 -8.98 -3.19
N THR A 105 17.15 -9.43 -3.96
CA THR A 105 17.37 -10.33 -5.11
C THR A 105 17.76 -9.59 -6.38
N SER A 106 17.44 -8.31 -6.49
CA SER A 106 17.76 -7.52 -7.67
C SER A 106 19.28 -7.28 -7.81
N PRO A 107 19.89 -7.67 -8.94
CA PRO A 107 21.31 -7.43 -9.21
C PRO A 107 21.67 -5.93 -9.28
N LEU A 108 20.69 -5.08 -9.63
CA LEU A 108 20.86 -3.64 -9.75
C LEU A 108 21.22 -2.96 -8.41
N PHE A 109 20.75 -3.53 -7.30
CA PHE A 109 21.01 -3.01 -5.95
C PHE A 109 22.01 -3.87 -5.18
N HIS A 110 22.82 -4.68 -5.89
CA HIS A 110 23.77 -5.60 -5.25
C HIS A 110 24.78 -4.86 -4.36
N PHE A 111 25.26 -3.69 -4.82
CA PHE A 111 26.21 -2.84 -4.12
C PHE A 111 25.56 -1.73 -3.28
N ASP A 112 24.23 -1.61 -3.34
CA ASP A 112 23.51 -0.52 -2.68
C ASP A 112 23.09 -0.94 -1.26
N TRP A 113 24.08 -0.98 -0.36
CA TRP A 113 23.88 -1.35 1.05
C TRP A 113 22.87 -0.42 1.76
N PHE A 114 22.76 0.82 1.30
CA PHE A 114 21.83 1.80 1.83
C PHE A 114 20.38 1.31 1.75
N VAL A 115 19.94 0.84 0.57
CA VAL A 115 18.59 0.30 0.36
C VAL A 115 18.37 -1.00 1.15
N LYS A 116 19.41 -1.84 1.27
CA LYS A 116 19.35 -3.11 2.02
C LYS A 116 19.23 -2.92 3.54
N SER A 117 19.77 -1.83 4.07
CA SER A 117 19.77 -1.52 5.51
C SER A 117 18.44 -0.96 6.03
N ARG A 118 17.56 -0.47 5.15
CA ARG A 118 16.29 0.14 5.56
C ARG A 118 15.25 -0.88 5.98
N THR A 119 14.45 -0.47 6.96
CA THR A 119 13.34 -1.25 7.50
C THR A 119 12.09 -1.06 6.66
N THR A 120 11.17 -2.03 6.69
CA THR A 120 9.88 -1.95 5.99
C THR A 120 9.06 -0.72 6.40
N GLN A 121 9.24 -0.27 7.64
CA GLN A 121 8.61 0.94 8.17
C GLN A 121 9.14 2.24 7.53
N GLU A 122 10.44 2.31 7.22
CA GLU A 122 11.02 3.48 6.57
C GLU A 122 10.59 3.59 5.10
N LEU A 123 10.48 2.45 4.40
CA LEU A 123 9.93 2.40 3.04
C LEU A 123 8.47 2.86 3.00
N ALA A 124 7.66 2.44 3.98
CA ALA A 124 6.26 2.85 4.10
C ALA A 124 6.11 4.35 4.45
N LYS A 125 7.01 4.90 5.27
CA LYS A 125 6.97 6.30 5.73
C LYS A 125 7.46 7.28 4.66
N SER A 126 8.46 6.90 3.85
CA SER A 126 8.97 7.74 2.75
C SER A 126 7.87 8.06 1.72
N ARG A 127 6.92 7.15 1.52
CA ARG A 127 5.91 7.27 0.46
C ARG A 127 4.59 7.88 0.91
N THR A 128 4.25 7.79 2.20
CA THR A 128 3.06 8.45 2.76
C THR A 128 3.25 9.97 2.90
N GLY A 129 4.48 10.45 3.02
CA GLY A 129 4.81 11.88 3.10
C GLY A 129 4.83 12.64 1.77
N GLU A 130 4.90 11.95 0.62
CA GLU A 130 4.99 12.59 -0.71
C GLU A 130 3.68 12.55 -1.51
N VAL A 131 2.64 11.86 -1.00
CA VAL A 131 1.30 11.76 -1.63
C VAL A 131 0.24 12.54 -0.82
N SER A 132 0.67 13.51 0.00
CA SER A 132 -0.22 14.51 0.63
C SER A 132 -0.05 15.87 -0.02
#